data_AF-A0AAJ8LM72-F1
#
_entry.id   AF-A0AAJ8LM72-F1
#
_cell.length_a   1.000
_cell.length_b   1.000
_cell.length_c   1.000
_cell.angle_alpha   90.00
_cell.angle_beta   90.00
_cell.angle_gamma   90.00
#
_symmetry.space_group_name_H-M   'P 1'
#
loop_
_entity.id
_entity.type
_entity.pdbx_description
1 polymer ?
#
loop_
_entity_poly.entity_id
_entity_poly.type
_entity_poly.pdbx_seq_one_letter_code
_entity_poly.pdbx_strand_id
1 'polypeptide(L)'
;MSLYADDDVGGNLQIHDDSKPTLSAPADPIHALYAALALPPESPAQQDGLTTAAQRFESNPEKLPELVPQLLGLIAEGGDSMLRFWTLDMIALAVGRSGLKLDVKLSVTQQCLDALVKLLDSTSVPTIKAVIPIFSTIYPLLFRLLGTSRPPPAVVEAFKISKGRILSLALDPNSQPANVGVKAVAWKFVQRVLLAGTRAAGADPRLQARGGPSSNDVNVSMIAPGTALNPTEIEEEGIHLRTQLVTQMYSSS
;
A
#
# COMPACT_ATOMS: atom_id res chain seq x y z
N MET A 1 -33.79 -34.10 64.90
CA MET A 1 -35.21 -33.77 65.04
C MET A 1 -35.36 -32.27 64.79
N SER A 2 -36.19 -31.91 63.80
CA SER A 2 -36.89 -30.60 63.60
C SER A 2 -36.02 -29.34 63.38
N LEU A 3 -36.34 -28.33 62.57
CA LEU A 3 -37.15 -28.04 61.36
C LEU A 3 -37.35 -26.50 61.38
N TYR A 4 -37.42 -25.86 60.20
CA TYR A 4 -37.73 -24.45 59.90
C TYR A 4 -36.62 -23.40 60.18
N ALA A 5 -36.00 -22.79 59.16
CA ALA A 5 -36.48 -21.81 58.17
C ALA A 5 -36.40 -20.37 58.72
N ASP A 6 -35.60 -19.53 58.08
CA ASP A 6 -36.08 -18.27 57.53
C ASP A 6 -35.03 -17.67 56.57
N ASP A 7 -35.54 -17.28 55.41
CA ASP A 7 -34.88 -16.55 54.34
C ASP A 7 -34.38 -15.20 54.84
N ASP A 8 -33.13 -14.84 54.49
CA ASP A 8 -32.73 -13.43 54.46
C ASP A 8 -32.04 -13.14 53.12
N VAL A 9 -32.88 -12.73 52.18
CA VAL A 9 -32.52 -12.17 50.87
C VAL A 9 -31.88 -10.81 51.12
N GLY A 10 -30.58 -10.82 51.39
CA GLY A 10 -29.74 -9.63 51.46
C GLY A 10 -29.67 -8.94 50.10
N GLY A 11 -30.56 -7.97 49.91
CA GLY A 11 -30.63 -7.11 48.74
C GLY A 11 -29.34 -6.30 48.54
N ASN A 12 -28.48 -6.77 47.64
CA ASN A 12 -27.56 -5.89 46.93
C ASN A 12 -28.30 -5.24 45.76
N LEU A 13 -29.00 -4.14 46.06
CA LEU A 13 -29.41 -3.15 45.08
C LEU A 13 -28.14 -2.42 44.57
N GLN A 14 -27.35 -3.08 43.73
CA GLN A 14 -26.52 -2.36 42.77
C GLN A 14 -27.42 -1.93 41.62
N ILE A 15 -27.85 -0.67 41.69
CA ILE A 15 -28.45 0.04 40.57
C ILE A 15 -27.37 0.09 39.47
N HIS A 16 -27.48 -0.83 38.52
CA HIS A 16 -26.78 -0.74 37.25
C HIS A 16 -27.40 0.45 36.51
N ASP A 17 -26.72 1.60 36.53
CA ASP A 17 -27.05 2.74 35.69
C ASP A 17 -26.67 2.42 34.23
N ASP A 18 -27.44 1.52 33.62
CA ASP A 18 -27.38 1.15 32.20
C ASP A 18 -28.15 2.19 31.36
N SER A 19 -27.85 3.48 31.56
CA SER A 19 -28.49 4.55 30.80
C SER A 19 -27.55 5.68 30.39
N LYS A 20 -26.29 5.34 30.08
CA LYS A 20 -25.57 6.08 29.05
C LYS A 20 -25.79 5.36 27.71
N PRO A 21 -26.49 5.96 26.73
CA PRO A 21 -26.34 5.49 25.37
C PRO A 21 -24.88 5.73 25.01
N THR A 22 -24.08 4.67 25.07
CA THR A 22 -22.86 4.63 24.27
C THR A 22 -23.39 4.70 22.84
N LEU A 23 -23.39 5.92 22.28
CA LEU A 23 -23.55 6.13 20.86
C LEU A 23 -22.55 5.18 20.21
N SER A 24 -23.04 4.03 19.77
CA SER A 24 -22.27 3.05 19.03
C SER A 24 -21.74 3.81 17.84
N ALA A 25 -20.47 4.20 17.91
CA ALA A 25 -19.80 4.83 16.79
C ALA A 25 -20.07 3.92 15.57
N PRO A 26 -20.55 4.48 14.45
CA PRO A 26 -21.05 3.71 13.34
C PRO A 26 -20.10 2.55 13.03
N ALA A 27 -20.60 1.31 13.16
CA ALA A 27 -19.78 0.12 12.93
C ALA A 27 -19.29 0.05 11.47
N ASP A 28 -20.04 0.69 10.56
CA ASP A 28 -19.75 0.76 9.14
C ASP A 28 -18.61 1.76 8.84
N PRO A 29 -17.47 1.31 8.28
CA PRO A 29 -16.35 2.17 7.94
C PRO A 29 -16.71 3.28 6.92
N ILE A 30 -17.67 3.03 6.03
CA ILE A 30 -18.09 4.02 5.03
C ILE A 30 -18.82 5.17 5.70
N HIS A 31 -19.71 4.87 6.64
CA HIS A 31 -20.42 5.90 7.40
C HIS A 31 -19.45 6.72 8.26
N ALA A 32 -18.45 6.08 8.89
CA ALA A 32 -17.40 6.77 9.65
C ALA A 32 -16.61 7.75 8.76
N LEU A 33 -16.32 7.37 7.51
CA LEU A 33 -15.68 8.27 6.55
C LEU A 33 -16.57 9.46 6.18
N TYR A 34 -17.84 9.24 5.85
CA TYR A 34 -18.74 10.36 5.53
C TYR A 34 -18.92 11.33 6.70
N ALA A 35 -19.00 10.81 7.92
CA ALA A 35 -19.02 11.63 9.13
C ALA A 35 -17.74 12.48 9.26
N ALA A 36 -16.57 11.91 8.98
CA ALA A 36 -15.31 12.64 8.97
C ALA A 36 -15.26 13.71 7.87
N LEU A 37 -15.74 13.41 6.67
CA LEU A 37 -15.76 14.35 5.54
C LEU A 37 -16.74 15.52 5.75
N ALA A 38 -17.75 15.36 6.61
CA ALA A 38 -18.69 16.43 6.97
C ALA A 38 -18.11 17.44 7.99
N LEU A 39 -17.01 17.09 8.65
CA LEU A 39 -16.31 17.98 9.58
C LEU A 39 -15.55 19.09 8.81
N PRO A 40 -15.23 20.22 9.47
CA PRO A 40 -14.48 21.29 8.83
C PRO A 40 -13.16 20.78 8.21
N PRO A 41 -12.86 21.10 6.94
CA PRO A 41 -11.69 20.57 6.25
C PRO A 41 -10.39 21.04 6.91
N GLU A 42 -9.38 20.17 6.92
CA GLU A 42 -8.05 20.42 7.52
C GLU A 42 -8.10 20.77 9.02
N SER A 43 -9.19 20.39 9.71
CA SER A 43 -9.34 20.58 11.16
C SER A 43 -8.85 19.36 11.97
N PRO A 44 -8.43 19.56 13.23
CA PRO A 44 -8.10 18.44 14.13
C PRO A 44 -9.25 17.45 14.29
N ALA A 45 -10.50 17.94 14.32
CA ALA A 45 -11.68 17.08 14.40
C ALA A 45 -11.81 16.18 13.17
N GLN A 46 -11.56 16.72 11.97
CA GLN A 46 -11.52 15.91 10.74
C GLN A 46 -10.41 14.87 10.80
N GLN A 47 -9.23 15.20 11.36
CA GLN A 47 -8.11 14.27 11.51
C GLN A 47 -8.48 13.08 12.39
N ASP A 48 -9.10 13.34 13.54
CA ASP A 48 -9.57 12.30 14.46
C ASP A 48 -10.66 11.43 13.80
N GLY A 49 -11.58 12.06 13.06
CA GLY A 49 -12.60 11.36 12.28
C GLY A 49 -12.01 10.43 11.22
N LEU A 50 -11.06 10.92 10.43
CA LEU A 50 -10.37 10.12 9.41
C LEU A 50 -9.55 8.98 10.04
N THR A 51 -8.88 9.24 11.17
CA THR A 51 -8.16 8.19 11.92
C THR A 51 -9.10 7.09 12.39
N THR A 52 -10.26 7.47 12.92
CA THR A 52 -11.31 6.52 13.31
C THR A 52 -11.79 5.71 12.12
N ALA A 53 -12.05 6.36 10.98
CA ALA A 53 -12.46 5.67 9.75
C ALA A 53 -11.39 4.66 9.28
N ALA A 54 -10.11 5.03 9.31
CA ALA A 54 -9.00 4.15 8.95
C ALA A 54 -8.96 2.86 9.79
N GLN A 55 -9.14 2.98 11.11
CA GLN A 55 -9.18 1.81 12.02
C GLN A 55 -10.36 0.88 11.70
N ARG A 56 -11.51 1.44 11.29
CA ARG A 56 -12.68 0.65 10.88
C ARG A 56 -12.44 -0.07 9.56
N PHE A 57 -11.76 0.56 8.59
CA PHE A 57 -11.36 -0.08 7.33
C PHE A 57 -10.29 -1.15 7.54
N GLU A 58 -9.39 -0.98 8.51
CA GLU A 58 -8.41 -2.03 8.85
C GLU A 58 -9.11 -3.29 9.39
N SER A 59 -10.23 -3.12 10.11
CA SER A 59 -11.06 -4.23 10.59
C SER A 59 -11.98 -4.82 9.51
N ASN A 60 -12.34 -4.05 8.48
CA ASN A 60 -13.27 -4.43 7.40
C ASN A 60 -12.69 -4.08 6.02
N PRO A 61 -11.55 -4.68 5.62
CA PRO A 61 -10.81 -4.28 4.42
C PRO A 61 -11.56 -4.56 3.10
N GLU A 62 -12.56 -5.44 3.11
CA GLU A 62 -13.40 -5.77 1.96
C GLU A 62 -14.21 -4.60 1.41
N LYS A 63 -14.36 -3.52 2.20
CA LYS A 63 -15.03 -2.28 1.79
C LYS A 63 -14.11 -1.31 1.04
N LEU A 64 -12.78 -1.49 1.11
CA LEU A 64 -11.82 -0.60 0.45
C LEU A 64 -11.90 -0.60 -1.09
N PRO A 65 -12.03 -1.76 -1.78
CA PRO A 65 -12.01 -1.78 -3.25
C PRO A 65 -13.07 -0.93 -3.93
N GLU A 66 -14.26 -0.81 -3.33
CA GLU A 66 -15.37 0.00 -3.87
C GLU A 66 -15.17 1.51 -3.65
N LEU A 67 -14.45 1.86 -2.59
CA LEU A 67 -14.23 3.24 -2.17
C LEU A 67 -13.05 3.89 -2.89
N VAL A 68 -11.96 3.14 -3.08
CA VAL A 68 -10.69 3.67 -3.61
C VAL A 68 -10.87 4.43 -4.94
N PRO A 69 -11.61 3.94 -5.94
CA PRO A 69 -11.84 4.68 -7.19
C PRO A 69 -12.52 6.04 -7.00
N GLN A 70 -13.45 6.12 -6.04
CA GLN A 70 -14.18 7.35 -5.75
C GLN A 70 -13.26 8.41 -5.14
N LEU A 71 -12.36 8.00 -4.25
CA LEU A 71 -11.41 8.90 -3.60
C LEU A 71 -10.28 9.36 -4.52
N LEU A 72 -9.84 8.50 -5.45
CA LEU A 72 -8.77 8.83 -6.39
C LEU A 72 -9.09 10.07 -7.24
N GLY A 73 -10.34 10.19 -7.71
CA GLY A 73 -10.80 11.35 -8.46
C GLY A 73 -10.70 12.67 -7.68
N LEU A 74 -10.81 12.61 -6.34
CA LEU A 74 -10.74 13.78 -5.47
C LEU A 74 -9.30 14.20 -5.17
N ILE A 75 -8.36 13.24 -5.12
CA ILE A 75 -7.00 13.51 -4.64
C ILE A 75 -5.97 13.71 -5.76
N ALA A 76 -6.26 13.24 -6.98
CA ALA A 76 -5.30 13.24 -8.09
C ALA A 76 -4.94 14.65 -8.60
N GLU A 77 -5.90 15.57 -8.65
CA GLU A 77 -5.73 16.92 -9.21
C GLU A 77 -5.62 18.02 -8.12
N GLY A 78 -5.66 17.64 -6.84
CA GLY A 78 -5.65 18.58 -5.70
C GLY A 78 -4.26 19.08 -5.27
N GLY A 79 -4.22 19.84 -4.17
CA GLY A 79 -2.98 20.13 -3.43
C GLY A 79 -2.69 19.08 -2.34
N ASP A 80 -1.60 19.26 -1.61
CA ASP A 80 -1.29 18.43 -0.43
C ASP A 80 -2.33 18.68 0.65
N SER A 81 -3.26 17.75 0.81
CA SER A 81 -4.36 17.80 1.78
C SER A 81 -4.32 16.60 2.71
N MET A 82 -4.96 16.72 3.87
CA MET A 82 -5.09 15.60 4.79
C MET A 82 -5.82 14.42 4.13
N LEU A 83 -6.86 14.70 3.35
CA LEU A 83 -7.62 13.68 2.63
C LEU A 83 -6.76 12.93 1.59
N ARG A 84 -5.82 13.62 0.92
CA ARG A 84 -4.86 12.97 0.02
C ARG A 84 -4.03 11.93 0.75
N PHE A 85 -3.35 12.34 1.83
CA PHE A 85 -2.47 11.43 2.55
C PHE A 85 -3.24 10.28 3.19
N TRP A 86 -4.42 10.56 3.74
CA TRP A 86 -5.31 9.53 4.26
C TRP A 86 -5.72 8.52 3.17
N THR A 87 -6.08 8.99 1.98
CA THR A 87 -6.45 8.12 0.86
C THR A 87 -5.27 7.27 0.39
N LEU A 88 -4.07 7.85 0.32
CA LEU A 88 -2.85 7.11 0.00
C LEU A 88 -2.55 6.01 1.05
N ASP A 89 -2.77 6.30 2.33
CA ASP A 89 -2.66 5.31 3.40
C ASP A 89 -3.70 4.19 3.27
N MET A 90 -4.92 4.51 2.83
CA MET A 90 -5.96 3.52 2.55
C MET A 90 -5.64 2.64 1.35
N ILE A 91 -5.04 3.20 0.30
CA ILE A 91 -4.51 2.42 -0.83
C ILE A 91 -3.41 1.48 -0.34
N ALA A 92 -2.46 1.99 0.44
CA ALA A 92 -1.38 1.20 1.02
C ALA A 92 -1.91 0.06 1.92
N LEU A 93 -2.96 0.33 2.70
CA LEU A 93 -3.68 -0.67 3.48
C LEU A 93 -4.31 -1.73 2.57
N ALA A 94 -5.06 -1.32 1.55
CA ALA A 94 -5.74 -2.21 0.62
C ALA A 94 -4.77 -3.16 -0.11
N VAL A 95 -3.70 -2.64 -0.70
CA VAL A 95 -2.78 -3.44 -1.53
C VAL A 95 -1.72 -4.19 -0.71
N GLY A 96 -1.36 -3.67 0.48
CA GLY A 96 -0.26 -4.20 1.29
C GLY A 96 -0.72 -5.01 2.49
N ARG A 97 -1.37 -4.34 3.44
CA ARG A 97 -1.57 -4.82 4.81
C ARG A 97 -2.87 -5.60 5.02
N SER A 98 -3.85 -5.41 4.16
CA SER A 98 -5.16 -6.05 4.28
C SER A 98 -5.09 -7.57 4.09
N GLY A 99 -6.04 -8.29 4.70
CA GLY A 99 -6.31 -9.70 4.44
C GLY A 99 -6.98 -9.97 3.08
N LEU A 100 -7.02 -8.99 2.16
CA LEU A 100 -7.67 -9.15 0.86
C LEU A 100 -6.99 -10.22 0.00
N LYS A 101 -7.80 -10.91 -0.81
CA LYS A 101 -7.31 -11.86 -1.81
C LYS A 101 -6.41 -11.18 -2.84
N LEU A 102 -5.46 -11.93 -3.39
CA LEU A 102 -4.49 -11.43 -4.35
C LEU A 102 -5.15 -10.77 -5.57
N ASP A 103 -6.20 -11.39 -6.11
CA ASP A 103 -6.92 -10.86 -7.28
C ASP A 103 -7.58 -9.51 -6.99
N VAL A 104 -8.11 -9.33 -5.77
CA VAL A 104 -8.70 -8.07 -5.33
C VAL A 104 -7.62 -7.00 -5.18
N LYS A 105 -6.48 -7.34 -4.57
CA LYS A 105 -5.33 -6.42 -4.47
C LYS A 105 -4.82 -6.01 -5.85
N LEU A 106 -4.77 -6.93 -6.79
CA LEU A 106 -4.36 -6.67 -8.16
C LEU A 106 -5.36 -5.77 -8.90
N SER A 107 -6.67 -6.00 -8.71
CA SER A 107 -7.72 -5.14 -9.25
C SER A 107 -7.62 -3.71 -8.72
N VAL A 108 -7.50 -3.54 -7.39
CA VAL A 108 -7.29 -2.21 -6.77
C VAL A 108 -6.02 -1.56 -7.30
N THR A 109 -4.93 -2.32 -7.43
CA THR A 109 -3.67 -1.82 -8.00
C THR A 109 -3.85 -1.26 -9.41
N GLN A 110 -4.53 -2.01 -10.30
CA GLN A 110 -4.77 -1.55 -11.67
C GLN A 110 -5.63 -0.28 -11.71
N GLN A 111 -6.66 -0.20 -10.86
CA GLN A 111 -7.55 0.97 -10.78
C GLN A 111 -6.83 2.23 -10.25
N CYS A 112 -5.84 2.06 -9.38
CA CYS A 112 -5.08 3.19 -8.81
C CYS A 112 -3.90 3.63 -9.66
N LEU A 113 -3.44 2.80 -10.59
CA LEU A 113 -2.11 2.92 -11.18
C LEU A 113 -1.91 4.29 -11.85
N ASP A 114 -2.84 4.70 -12.69
CA ASP A 114 -2.75 5.97 -13.43
C ASP A 114 -2.71 7.18 -12.49
N ALA A 115 -3.53 7.17 -11.44
CA ALA A 115 -3.53 8.23 -10.43
C ALA A 115 -2.22 8.27 -9.62
N LEU A 116 -1.67 7.11 -9.26
CA LEU A 116 -0.39 7.03 -8.57
C LEU A 116 0.77 7.50 -9.46
N VAL A 117 0.74 7.20 -10.76
CA VAL A 117 1.71 7.72 -11.74
C VAL A 117 1.65 9.24 -11.80
N LYS A 118 0.45 9.81 -11.92
CA LYS A 118 0.27 11.27 -11.91
C LYS A 118 0.82 11.92 -10.63
N LEU A 119 0.52 11.34 -9.46
CA LEU A 119 1.01 11.86 -8.18
C LEU A 119 2.53 11.74 -8.02
N LEU A 120 3.16 10.73 -8.64
CA LEU A 120 4.61 10.56 -8.68
C LEU A 120 5.31 11.65 -9.50
N ASP A 121 4.63 12.19 -10.52
CA ASP A 121 5.11 13.30 -11.35
C ASP A 121 4.80 14.68 -10.73
N SER A 122 4.18 14.74 -9.56
CA SER A 122 3.99 15.99 -8.83
C SER A 122 5.32 16.61 -8.40
N THR A 123 5.31 17.91 -8.09
CA THR A 123 6.48 18.61 -7.50
C THR A 123 6.50 18.52 -5.97
N SER A 124 5.46 17.94 -5.36
CA SER A 124 5.33 17.82 -3.91
C SER A 124 6.20 16.69 -3.37
N VAL A 125 7.25 17.06 -2.62
CA VAL A 125 8.09 16.11 -1.88
C VAL A 125 7.27 15.22 -0.93
N PRO A 126 6.33 15.75 -0.11
CA PRO A 126 5.46 14.92 0.72
C PRO A 126 4.66 13.88 -0.06
N THR A 127 4.04 14.27 -1.17
CA THR A 127 3.24 13.36 -2.02
C THR A 127 4.10 12.26 -2.63
N ILE A 128 5.24 12.61 -3.24
CA ILE A 128 6.18 11.64 -3.81
C ILE A 128 6.65 10.65 -2.75
N LYS A 129 6.99 11.13 -1.55
CA LYS A 129 7.44 10.27 -0.44
C LYS A 129 6.37 9.29 0.02
N ALA A 130 5.09 9.65 -0.06
CA ALA A 130 3.96 8.78 0.29
C ALA A 130 3.66 7.75 -0.82
N VAL A 131 3.83 8.13 -2.09
CA VAL A 131 3.50 7.30 -3.25
C VAL A 131 4.54 6.20 -3.52
N ILE A 132 5.83 6.49 -3.37
CA ILE A 132 6.91 5.51 -3.65
C ILE A 132 6.80 4.19 -2.83
N PRO A 133 6.49 4.22 -1.53
CA PRO A 133 6.24 3.00 -0.75
C PRO A 133 5.06 2.16 -1.27
N ILE A 134 4.01 2.81 -1.80
CA ILE A 134 2.89 2.11 -2.43
C ILE A 134 3.38 1.40 -3.68
N PHE A 135 4.15 2.09 -4.55
CA PHE A 135 4.80 1.46 -5.71
C PHE A 135 5.68 0.27 -5.33
N SER A 136 6.44 0.38 -4.23
CA SER A 136 7.27 -0.72 -3.72
C SER A 136 6.45 -1.95 -3.31
N THR A 137 5.23 -1.72 -2.83
CA THR A 137 4.30 -2.77 -2.39
C THR A 137 3.58 -3.43 -3.57
N ILE A 138 3.15 -2.65 -4.56
CA ILE A 138 2.42 -3.16 -5.73
C ILE A 138 3.34 -3.71 -6.83
N TYR A 139 4.64 -3.36 -6.82
CA TYR A 139 5.61 -3.84 -7.81
C TYR A 139 5.56 -5.36 -8.04
N PRO A 140 5.63 -6.24 -7.02
CA PRO A 140 5.52 -7.69 -7.25
C PRO A 140 4.16 -8.12 -7.83
N LEU A 141 3.07 -7.41 -7.52
CA LEU A 141 1.74 -7.70 -8.09
C LEU A 141 1.73 -7.41 -9.60
N LEU A 142 2.24 -6.23 -9.99
CA LEU A 142 2.33 -5.81 -11.38
C LEU A 142 3.33 -6.66 -12.17
N PHE A 143 4.49 -6.97 -11.58
CA PHE A 143 5.49 -7.84 -12.21
C PHE A 143 4.90 -9.21 -12.55
N ARG A 144 4.16 -9.82 -11.60
CA ARG A 144 3.50 -11.09 -11.84
C ARG A 144 2.47 -10.97 -12.96
N LEU A 145 1.57 -9.98 -12.91
CA LEU A 145 0.59 -9.74 -13.96
C LEU A 145 1.23 -9.60 -15.35
N LEU A 146 2.30 -8.80 -15.46
CA LEU A 146 2.99 -8.53 -16.73
C LEU A 146 3.82 -9.73 -17.21
N GLY A 147 4.34 -10.54 -16.27
CA GLY A 147 5.16 -11.72 -16.55
C GLY A 147 4.36 -13.00 -16.77
N THR A 148 3.10 -13.10 -16.33
CA THR A 148 2.27 -14.30 -16.50
C THR A 148 1.05 -14.08 -17.38
N SER A 149 0.77 -12.85 -17.78
CA SER A 149 -0.43 -12.49 -18.54
C SER A 149 -0.14 -11.36 -19.54
N ARG A 150 -1.18 -10.97 -20.30
CA ARG A 150 -1.12 -9.85 -21.26
C ARG A 150 -2.13 -8.79 -20.84
N PRO A 151 -1.79 -7.91 -19.89
CA PRO A 151 -2.67 -6.82 -19.49
C PRO A 151 -2.79 -5.76 -20.60
N PRO A 152 -3.74 -4.81 -20.48
CA PRO A 152 -3.87 -3.70 -21.43
C PRO A 152 -2.56 -2.92 -21.59
N PRO A 153 -2.24 -2.40 -22.80
CA PRO A 153 -1.01 -1.64 -23.04
C PRO A 153 -0.80 -0.47 -22.07
N ALA A 154 -1.87 0.21 -21.66
CA ALA A 154 -1.82 1.31 -20.70
C ALA A 154 -1.19 0.89 -19.35
N VAL A 155 -1.49 -0.32 -18.86
CA VAL A 155 -0.92 -0.84 -17.61
C VAL A 155 0.59 -1.11 -17.77
N VAL A 156 0.99 -1.62 -18.95
CA VAL A 156 2.41 -1.88 -19.28
C VAL A 156 3.18 -0.56 -19.33
N GLU A 157 2.61 0.46 -19.97
CA GLU A 157 3.20 1.79 -20.09
C GLU A 157 3.32 2.47 -18.73
N ALA A 158 2.24 2.51 -17.94
CA ALA A 158 2.24 3.08 -16.60
C ALA A 158 3.26 2.39 -15.67
N PHE A 159 3.42 1.06 -15.79
CA PHE A 159 4.48 0.32 -15.09
C PHE A 159 5.89 0.76 -15.52
N LYS A 160 6.14 0.91 -16.82
CA LYS A 160 7.44 1.36 -17.33
C LYS A 160 7.76 2.80 -16.91
N ILE A 161 6.79 3.71 -17.03
CA ILE A 161 6.92 5.12 -16.65
C ILE A 161 7.21 5.23 -15.15
N SER A 162 6.37 4.62 -14.30
CA SER A 162 6.56 4.67 -12.85
C SER A 162 7.91 4.07 -12.41
N LYS A 163 8.28 2.90 -12.95
CA LYS A 163 9.59 2.27 -12.67
C LYS A 163 10.74 3.20 -13.06
N GLY A 164 10.75 3.72 -14.28
CA GLY A 164 11.80 4.62 -14.76
C GLY A 164 11.91 5.89 -13.91
N ARG A 165 10.77 6.47 -13.55
CA ARG A 165 10.71 7.68 -12.71
C ARG A 165 11.28 7.45 -11.31
N ILE A 166 10.91 6.37 -10.62
CA ILE A 166 11.43 6.08 -9.27
C ILE A 166 12.91 5.72 -9.31
N LEU A 167 13.36 4.97 -10.34
CA LEU A 167 14.79 4.69 -10.53
C LEU A 167 15.60 5.97 -10.75
N SER A 168 15.08 6.92 -11.56
CA SER A 168 15.71 8.24 -11.73
C SER A 168 15.78 9.00 -10.40
N LEU A 169 14.70 9.05 -9.61
CA LEU A 169 14.67 9.69 -8.29
C LEU A 169 15.70 9.12 -7.29
N ALA A 170 16.04 7.84 -7.44
CA ALA A 170 17.07 7.20 -6.64
C ALA A 170 18.48 7.50 -7.17
N LEU A 171 18.70 7.21 -8.46
CA LEU A 171 20.04 6.97 -9.01
C LEU A 171 20.59 8.18 -9.76
N ASP A 172 19.75 9.03 -10.34
CA ASP A 172 20.17 10.20 -11.11
C ASP A 172 20.38 11.42 -10.18
N PRO A 173 21.63 11.94 -10.07
CA PRO A 173 21.93 13.12 -9.27
C PRO A 173 21.17 14.38 -9.72
N ASN A 174 20.75 14.45 -10.98
CA ASN A 174 20.06 15.59 -11.55
C ASN A 174 18.53 15.49 -11.45
N SER A 175 18.01 14.37 -10.92
CA SER A 175 16.56 14.19 -10.83
C SER A 175 15.93 15.21 -9.88
N GLN A 176 14.73 15.66 -10.25
CA GLN A 176 13.93 16.56 -9.43
C GLN A 176 12.71 15.83 -8.85
N PRO A 177 12.29 16.13 -7.61
CA PRO A 177 12.93 17.07 -6.68
C PRO A 177 14.20 16.48 -6.06
N ALA A 178 15.27 17.29 -5.98
CA ALA A 178 16.52 16.91 -5.32
C ALA A 178 16.35 16.85 -3.79
N ASN A 179 15.76 15.75 -3.29
CA ASN A 179 15.45 15.57 -1.88
C ASN A 179 15.97 14.22 -1.35
N VAL A 180 16.78 14.26 -0.29
CA VAL A 180 17.37 13.06 0.34
C VAL A 180 16.29 12.09 0.85
N GLY A 181 15.18 12.61 1.37
CA GLY A 181 14.06 11.79 1.84
C GLY A 181 13.35 11.03 0.71
N VAL A 182 13.21 11.66 -0.47
CA VAL A 182 12.68 11.00 -1.68
C VAL A 182 13.63 9.91 -2.15
N LYS A 183 14.94 10.22 -2.24
CA LYS A 183 15.98 9.25 -2.60
C LYS A 183 16.00 8.05 -1.65
N ALA A 184 15.87 8.28 -0.35
CA ALA A 184 15.86 7.23 0.67
C ALA A 184 14.67 6.26 0.53
N VAL A 185 13.45 6.77 0.29
CA VAL A 185 12.29 5.88 0.06
C VAL A 185 12.36 5.19 -1.30
N ALA A 186 12.91 5.85 -2.33
CA ALA A 186 13.13 5.27 -3.65
C ALA A 186 14.10 4.08 -3.60
N TRP A 187 15.07 4.09 -2.67
CA TRP A 187 16.01 2.98 -2.48
C TRP A 187 15.31 1.65 -2.16
N LYS A 188 14.23 1.67 -1.39
CA LYS A 188 13.42 0.47 -1.11
C LYS A 188 12.76 -0.08 -2.37
N PHE A 189 12.32 0.81 -3.27
CA PHE A 189 11.80 0.41 -4.57
C PHE A 189 12.91 -0.19 -5.45
N VAL A 190 14.09 0.45 -5.50
CA VAL A 190 15.24 -0.09 -6.27
C VAL A 190 15.60 -1.49 -5.81
N GLN A 191 15.60 -1.75 -4.49
CA GLN A 191 15.83 -3.09 -3.96
C GLN A 191 14.81 -4.12 -4.49
N ARG A 192 13.53 -3.75 -4.60
CA ARG A 192 12.48 -4.63 -5.16
C ARG A 192 12.70 -4.92 -6.64
N VAL A 193 13.05 -3.91 -7.43
CA VAL A 193 13.38 -4.07 -8.86
C VAL A 193 14.60 -4.96 -9.03
N LEU A 194 15.65 -4.73 -8.24
CA LEU A 194 16.88 -5.51 -8.28
C LEU A 194 16.61 -7.00 -7.99
N LEU A 195 15.84 -7.31 -6.95
CA LEU A 195 15.47 -8.69 -6.61
C LEU A 195 14.69 -9.37 -7.75
N ALA A 196 13.79 -8.65 -8.41
CA ALA A 196 13.04 -9.17 -9.54
C ALA A 196 13.89 -9.47 -10.77
N GLY A 197 15.00 -8.74 -10.95
CA GLY A 197 16.02 -8.99 -11.97
C GLY A 197 16.93 -10.19 -11.71
N THR A 198 16.75 -10.90 -10.60
CA THR A 198 17.54 -12.11 -10.29
C THR A 198 16.82 -13.38 -10.77
N ARG A 199 17.59 -14.46 -10.96
CA ARG A 199 17.01 -15.81 -11.10
C ARG A 199 16.63 -16.34 -9.71
N ALA A 200 15.55 -17.11 -9.64
CA ALA A 200 15.09 -17.71 -8.39
C ALA A 200 16.25 -18.39 -7.65
N ALA A 201 16.30 -18.19 -6.34
CA ALA A 201 17.29 -18.75 -5.42
C ALA A 201 17.10 -20.26 -5.22
N GLY A 202 17.04 -21.05 -6.30
CA GLY A 202 16.92 -22.50 -6.26
C GLY A 202 18.02 -23.20 -5.45
N ALA A 203 19.08 -22.49 -5.08
CA ALA A 203 20.20 -22.98 -4.29
C ALA A 203 20.26 -22.48 -2.83
N ASP A 204 19.38 -21.57 -2.38
CA ASP A 204 19.40 -21.09 -0.98
C ASP A 204 18.19 -21.62 -0.18
N PRO A 205 18.39 -22.65 0.67
CA PRO A 205 17.34 -23.22 1.52
C PRO A 205 16.64 -22.19 2.44
N ARG A 206 17.31 -21.07 2.78
CA ARG A 206 16.73 -20.01 3.63
C ARG A 206 15.68 -19.19 2.90
N LEU A 207 15.81 -19.07 1.59
CA LEU A 207 14.87 -18.36 0.72
C LEU A 207 13.73 -19.28 0.27
N GLN A 208 13.96 -20.59 0.20
CA GLN A 208 12.89 -21.58 -0.07
C GLN A 208 11.84 -21.62 1.04
N ALA A 209 12.23 -21.49 2.32
CA ALA A 209 11.29 -21.40 3.45
C ALA A 209 10.38 -20.17 3.39
N ARG A 210 10.78 -19.12 2.65
CA ARG A 210 10.00 -17.90 2.38
C ARG A 210 9.36 -17.90 0.99
N GLY A 211 9.75 -18.82 0.12
CA GLY A 211 9.37 -18.94 -1.29
C GLY A 211 8.17 -19.86 -1.55
N GLY A 212 7.43 -20.25 -0.52
CA GLY A 212 6.16 -20.96 -0.69
C GLY A 212 5.14 -20.15 -1.49
N PRO A 213 3.98 -20.72 -1.86
CA PRO A 213 2.93 -20.04 -2.63
C PRO A 213 2.38 -18.74 -2.00
N SER A 214 2.76 -18.44 -0.75
CA SER A 214 2.48 -17.18 -0.03
C SER A 214 3.60 -16.13 -0.13
N SER A 215 4.67 -16.40 -0.89
CA SER A 215 5.77 -15.47 -1.11
C SER A 215 5.38 -14.39 -2.11
N ASN A 216 5.50 -13.13 -1.70
CA ASN A 216 5.38 -11.99 -2.61
C ASN A 216 6.68 -11.68 -3.35
N ASP A 217 7.68 -12.56 -3.26
CA ASP A 217 8.94 -12.39 -3.96
C ASP A 217 8.75 -12.76 -5.44
N VAL A 218 9.15 -11.84 -6.32
CA VAL A 218 9.12 -12.01 -7.77
C VAL A 218 10.52 -12.07 -8.32
N ASN A 219 10.72 -12.81 -9.40
CA ASN A 219 12.01 -13.00 -10.04
C ASN A 219 11.82 -13.40 -11.52
N VAL A 220 12.89 -13.36 -12.29
CA VAL A 220 12.85 -13.58 -13.76
C VAL A 220 12.27 -14.93 -14.15
N SER A 221 12.45 -15.97 -13.32
CA SER A 221 11.94 -17.32 -13.63
C SER A 221 10.42 -17.42 -13.64
N MET A 222 9.71 -16.40 -13.13
CA MET A 222 8.24 -16.34 -13.17
C MET A 222 7.70 -15.81 -14.50
N ILE A 223 8.56 -15.28 -15.38
CA ILE A 223 8.14 -14.71 -16.67
C ILE A 223 7.88 -15.84 -17.66
N ALA A 224 6.63 -15.95 -18.12
CA ALA A 224 6.22 -16.89 -19.16
C ALA A 224 6.55 -16.35 -20.57
N PRO A 225 6.81 -17.23 -21.56
CA PRO A 225 7.07 -16.82 -22.93
C PRO A 225 5.92 -16.01 -23.55
N GLY A 226 6.25 -14.96 -24.31
CA GLY A 226 5.27 -14.16 -25.04
C GLY A 226 4.38 -13.27 -24.17
N THR A 227 4.82 -12.93 -22.96
CA THR A 227 4.16 -11.96 -22.07
C THR A 227 4.72 -10.54 -22.27
N ALA A 228 4.26 -9.57 -21.48
CA ALA A 228 4.66 -8.17 -21.65
C ALA A 228 6.09 -7.89 -21.16
N LEU A 229 6.65 -8.76 -20.32
CA LEU A 229 8.04 -8.67 -19.85
C LEU A 229 8.95 -9.59 -20.66
N ASN A 230 10.14 -9.10 -20.99
CA ASN A 230 11.19 -9.90 -21.58
C ASN A 230 12.17 -10.32 -20.46
N PRO A 231 12.39 -11.64 -20.22
CA PRO A 231 13.25 -12.10 -19.16
C PRO A 231 14.71 -11.64 -19.32
N THR A 232 15.22 -11.59 -20.55
CA THR A 232 16.61 -11.16 -20.82
C THR A 232 16.80 -9.68 -20.49
N GLU A 233 15.86 -8.82 -20.91
CA GLU A 233 15.92 -7.37 -20.62
C GLU A 233 15.86 -7.10 -19.10
N ILE A 234 15.07 -7.87 -18.36
CA ILE A 234 14.93 -7.73 -16.91
C ILE A 234 16.20 -8.22 -16.18
N GLU A 235 16.85 -9.29 -16.66
CA GLU A 235 18.15 -9.74 -16.13
C GLU A 235 19.24 -8.69 -16.36
N GLU A 236 19.31 -8.13 -17.57
CA GLU A 236 20.26 -7.09 -17.93
C GLU A 236 20.05 -5.81 -17.09
N GLU A 237 18.80 -5.38 -16.92
CA GLU A 237 18.44 -4.28 -16.02
C GLU A 237 18.91 -4.55 -14.59
N GLY A 238 18.68 -5.76 -14.07
CA GLY A 238 19.15 -6.18 -12.75
C GLY A 238 20.67 -6.12 -12.59
N ILE A 239 21.42 -6.59 -13.58
CA ILE A 239 22.89 -6.55 -13.60
C ILE A 239 23.39 -5.09 -13.63
N HIS A 240 22.76 -4.25 -14.45
CA HIS A 240 23.12 -2.85 -14.57
C HIS A 240 22.86 -2.09 -13.27
N LEU A 241 21.67 -2.27 -12.67
CA LEU A 241 21.31 -1.67 -11.39
C LEU A 241 22.26 -2.12 -10.28
N ARG A 242 22.62 -3.41 -10.22
CA ARG A 242 23.61 -3.91 -9.24
C ARG A 242 24.94 -3.18 -9.37
N THR A 243 25.42 -3.04 -10.60
CA THR A 243 26.71 -2.37 -10.89
C THR A 243 26.64 -0.92 -10.46
N GLN A 244 25.60 -0.19 -10.85
CA GLN A 244 25.41 1.21 -10.46
C GLN A 244 25.36 1.38 -8.93
N LEU A 245 24.63 0.52 -8.22
CA LEU A 245 24.51 0.57 -6.77
C LEU A 245 25.86 0.37 -6.08
N VAL A 246 26.63 -0.64 -6.49
CA VAL A 246 27.98 -0.89 -5.97
C VAL A 246 28.87 0.32 -6.24
N THR A 247 28.88 0.84 -7.47
CA THR A 247 29.67 2.03 -7.80
C THR A 247 29.29 3.20 -6.91
N GLN A 248 28.00 3.53 -6.76
CA GLN A 248 27.57 4.65 -5.91
C GLN A 248 28.00 4.49 -4.45
N MET A 249 27.92 3.27 -3.88
CA MET A 249 28.34 3.04 -2.49
C MET A 249 29.84 3.22 -2.28
N TYR A 250 30.67 2.84 -3.26
CA TYR A 250 32.12 2.94 -3.15
C TYR A 250 32.70 4.25 -3.70
N SER A 251 31.94 5.01 -4.49
CA SER A 251 32.35 6.31 -5.04
C SER A 251 31.79 7.50 -4.27
N SER A 252 30.82 7.31 -3.38
CA SER A 252 30.26 8.38 -2.53
C SER A 252 31.09 8.67 -1.28
N SER A 253 32.41 8.45 -1.34
CA SER A 253 33.37 8.83 -0.28
C SER A 253 33.91 10.24 -0.51
#